data_AF-A0A662VHH9-F1
#
_entry.id   AF-A0A662VHH9-F1
#
_cell.length_a   1.000
_cell.length_b   1.000
_cell.length_c   1.000
_cell.angle_alpha   90.00
_cell.angle_beta   90.00
_cell.angle_gamma   90.00
#
_symmetry.space_group_name_H-M   'P 1'
#
loop_
_entity.id
_entity.type
_entity.pdbx_description
1 polymer ?
#
loop_
_entity_poly.entity_id
_entity_poly.type
_entity_poly.pdbx_seq_one_letter_code
_entity_poly.pdbx_strand_id
1 'polypeptide(L)'
;MILAVAMLTLITISSVNVYYGYTNVTVIVNYELNDFQKLGVFLFGADQIEDDIIKLVNGTFEIEKVDVNHAILRFNVTDCGNYVYFQGVKLNREVDMRLVFRNNVTVYLNGTDEIPAVYMFK
;
A
#
# COMPACT_ATOMS: atom_id res chain seq x y z
N MET A 1 -0.88 -29.78 18.93
CA MET A 1 0.35 -28.97 18.93
C MET A 1 0.76 -28.73 17.49
N ILE A 2 0.19 -27.70 16.87
CA ILE A 2 0.68 -27.23 15.57
C ILE A 2 1.88 -26.37 15.92
N LEU A 3 3.05 -26.75 15.41
CA LEU A 3 4.30 -26.03 15.55
C LEU A 3 4.10 -24.67 14.85
N ALA A 4 3.52 -23.71 15.57
CA ALA A 4 3.52 -22.32 15.18
C ALA A 4 4.96 -21.86 15.34
N VAL A 5 5.77 -22.14 14.30
CA VAL A 5 7.00 -21.40 14.09
C VAL A 5 6.52 -19.97 13.90
N ALA A 6 6.61 -19.20 14.97
CA ALA A 6 6.52 -17.76 14.91
C ALA A 6 7.70 -17.28 14.06
N MET A 7 7.58 -17.41 12.74
CA MET A 7 8.35 -16.60 11.82
C MET A 7 7.87 -15.18 12.08
N LEU A 8 8.59 -14.47 12.93
CA LEU A 8 8.45 -13.03 13.07
C LEU A 8 8.75 -12.42 11.70
N THR A 9 7.73 -12.26 10.86
CA THR A 9 7.92 -11.59 9.58
C THR A 9 7.49 -10.15 9.71
N LEU A 10 8.30 -9.37 10.44
CA LEU A 10 8.34 -7.93 10.23
C LEU A 10 8.78 -7.72 8.78
N ILE A 11 7.87 -7.27 7.92
CA ILE A 11 8.22 -6.91 6.55
C ILE A 11 8.93 -5.55 6.53
N THR A 12 10.01 -5.46 5.77
CA THR A 12 10.68 -4.19 5.50
C THR A 12 10.01 -3.56 4.30
N ILE A 13 9.22 -2.50 4.51
CA ILE A 13 8.64 -1.73 3.40
C ILE A 13 9.76 -0.91 2.77
N SER A 14 9.95 -1.08 1.46
CA SER A 14 10.97 -0.38 0.70
C SER A 14 10.42 0.91 0.10
N SER A 15 9.22 0.88 -0.46
CA SER A 15 8.59 2.05 -1.09
C SER A 15 7.09 1.86 -1.29
N VAL A 16 6.40 2.96 -1.55
CA VAL A 16 4.98 2.98 -1.89
C VAL A 16 4.76 3.69 -3.22
N ASN A 17 4.11 3.03 -4.18
CA ASN A 17 3.69 3.68 -5.43
C ASN A 17 2.20 4.00 -5.35
N VAL A 18 1.81 5.25 -5.57
CA VAL A 18 0.42 5.71 -5.50
C VAL A 18 -0.01 6.15 -6.88
N TYR A 19 -1.10 5.57 -7.38
CA TYR A 19 -1.67 5.86 -8.68
C TYR A 19 -3.04 6.52 -8.50
N TYR A 20 -3.14 7.79 -8.89
CA TYR A 20 -4.34 8.58 -8.75
C TYR A 20 -5.28 8.38 -9.95
N GLY A 21 -6.46 7.80 -9.72
CA GLY A 21 -7.49 7.55 -10.72
C GLY A 21 -8.84 8.19 -10.40
N TYR A 22 -9.73 8.25 -11.40
CA TYR A 22 -11.07 8.84 -11.23
C TYR A 22 -12.07 7.93 -10.49
N THR A 23 -11.82 6.63 -10.44
CA THR A 23 -12.68 5.67 -9.76
C THR A 23 -12.12 5.21 -8.42
N ASN A 24 -10.80 5.25 -8.28
CA ASN A 24 -10.07 4.82 -7.10
C ASN A 24 -8.65 5.39 -7.12
N VAL A 25 -7.99 5.35 -5.97
CA VAL A 25 -6.54 5.48 -5.86
C VAL A 25 -5.98 4.09 -5.58
N THR A 26 -5.03 3.66 -6.41
CA THR A 26 -4.35 2.37 -6.25
C THR A 26 -3.01 2.61 -5.58
N VAL A 27 -2.74 1.91 -4.48
CA VAL A 27 -1.49 2.03 -3.72
C VAL A 27 -0.79 0.68 -3.74
N ILE A 28 0.40 0.65 -4.30
CA ILE A 28 1.26 -0.52 -4.32
C ILE A 28 2.30 -0.36 -3.24
N VAL A 29 2.22 -1.16 -2.19
CA VAL A 29 3.21 -1.22 -1.12
C VAL A 29 4.25 -2.26 -1.51
N ASN A 30 5.48 -1.83 -1.78
CA ASN A 30 6.60 -2.70 -2.08
C ASN A 30 7.33 -3.03 -0.78
N TYR A 31 7.66 -4.30 -0.58
CA TYR A 31 8.39 -4.78 0.59
C TYR A 31 9.40 -5.85 0.21
N GLU A 32 10.37 -6.03 1.09
CA GLU A 32 11.40 -7.03 0.95
C GLU A 32 11.19 -8.18 1.94
N LEU A 33 11.25 -9.39 1.41
CA LEU A 33 11.23 -10.63 2.18
C LEU A 33 12.55 -11.37 1.99
N ASN A 34 13.11 -11.89 3.08
CA ASN A 34 14.24 -12.83 3.01
C ASN A 34 13.78 -14.22 2.53
N ASP A 35 14.72 -15.11 2.22
CA ASP A 35 14.40 -16.41 1.62
C ASP A 35 13.54 -17.31 2.52
N PHE A 36 13.73 -17.24 3.84
CA PHE A 36 12.90 -17.98 4.79
C PHE A 36 11.47 -17.41 4.84
N GLN A 37 11.31 -16.09 4.78
CA GLN A 37 10.01 -15.43 4.72
C GLN A 37 9.27 -15.77 3.43
N LYS A 38 9.97 -15.75 2.28
CA LYS A 38 9.40 -16.16 0.98
C LYS A 38 8.94 -17.62 1.00
N LEU A 39 9.74 -18.51 1.57
CA LEU A 39 9.37 -19.91 1.75
C LEU A 39 8.15 -20.05 2.68
N GLY A 40 8.10 -19.27 3.77
CA GLY A 40 6.95 -19.20 4.65
C GLY A 40 5.68 -18.79 3.93
N VAL A 41 5.73 -17.73 3.12
CA VAL A 41 4.57 -17.28 2.31
C VAL A 41 4.15 -18.34 1.31
N PHE A 42 5.10 -19.02 0.66
CA PHE A 42 4.81 -20.08 -0.29
C PHE A 42 4.11 -21.29 0.36
N LEU A 43 4.56 -21.68 1.55
CA LEU A 43 4.03 -22.85 2.24
C LEU A 43 2.74 -22.59 3.02
N PHE A 44 2.56 -21.37 3.54
CA PHE A 44 1.51 -21.04 4.52
C PHE A 44 0.62 -19.86 4.14
N GLY A 45 0.88 -19.18 3.02
CA GLY A 45 0.12 -18.00 2.60
C GLY A 45 0.68 -16.68 3.15
N ALA A 46 0.02 -15.57 2.79
CA ALA A 46 0.50 -14.21 3.05
C ALA A 46 -0.24 -13.48 4.19
N ASP A 47 -1.03 -14.19 5.00
CA ASP A 47 -1.89 -13.61 6.05
C ASP A 47 -1.12 -12.67 7.01
N GLN A 48 0.10 -13.03 7.38
CA GLN A 48 0.93 -12.19 8.25
C GLN A 48 1.39 -10.89 7.57
N ILE A 49 1.61 -10.93 6.26
CA ILE A 49 1.95 -9.74 5.47
C ILE A 49 0.71 -8.84 5.40
N GLU A 50 -0.46 -9.43 5.19
CA GLU A 50 -1.73 -8.71 5.19
C GLU A 50 -1.93 -7.94 6.50
N ASP A 51 -1.72 -8.59 7.65
CA ASP A 51 -1.78 -7.96 8.97
C ASP A 51 -0.80 -6.77 9.12
N ASP A 52 0.41 -6.90 8.60
CA ASP A 52 1.42 -5.83 8.64
C ASP A 52 1.07 -4.66 7.72
N ILE A 53 0.46 -4.94 6.56
CA ILE A 53 -0.07 -3.93 5.66
C ILE A 53 -1.26 -3.21 6.28
N ILE A 54 -2.13 -3.93 7.00
CA ILE A 54 -3.24 -3.32 7.73
C ILE A 54 -2.73 -2.38 8.83
N LYS A 55 -1.67 -2.77 9.53
CA LYS A 55 -1.03 -1.92 10.54
C LYS A 55 -0.26 -0.74 9.93
N LEU A 56 0.07 -0.76 8.64
CA LEU A 56 0.77 0.36 8.00
C LEU A 56 -0.17 1.56 7.80
N VAL A 57 -1.40 1.31 7.37
CA VAL A 57 -2.30 2.32 6.80
C VAL A 57 -3.41 2.63 7.78
N ASN A 58 -3.55 3.91 8.15
CA ASN A 58 -4.66 4.35 8.97
C ASN A 58 -5.80 4.89 8.09
N GLY A 59 -6.78 4.04 7.78
CA GLY A 59 -7.94 4.43 6.99
C GLY A 59 -8.75 3.23 6.49
N THR A 60 -9.77 3.52 5.68
CA THR A 60 -10.59 2.49 5.03
C THR A 60 -10.06 2.24 3.62
N PHE A 61 -9.70 0.99 3.35
CA PHE A 61 -9.22 0.53 2.05
C PHE A 61 -9.63 -0.92 1.82
N GLU A 62 -9.53 -1.35 0.57
CA GLU A 62 -9.68 -2.74 0.15
C GLU A 62 -8.30 -3.29 -0.23
N ILE A 63 -8.00 -4.50 0.22
CA ILE A 63 -6.79 -5.22 -0.20
C ILE A 63 -7.16 -6.01 -1.44
N GLU A 64 -6.62 -5.61 -2.60
CA GLU A 64 -6.88 -6.28 -3.87
C GLU A 64 -5.99 -7.51 -4.05
N LYS A 65 -4.73 -7.42 -3.59
CA LYS A 65 -3.76 -8.49 -3.73
C LYS A 65 -2.63 -8.35 -2.71
N VAL A 66 -2.14 -9.49 -2.20
CA VAL A 66 -0.89 -9.60 -1.43
C VAL A 66 -0.08 -10.75 -2.01
N ASP A 67 1.18 -10.50 -2.36
CA ASP A 67 2.12 -11.54 -2.81
C ASP A 67 3.52 -11.42 -2.18
N VAL A 68 4.50 -12.16 -2.68
CA VAL A 68 5.86 -12.18 -2.10
C VAL A 68 6.65 -10.87 -2.32
N ASN A 69 6.18 -9.98 -3.21
CA ASN A 69 6.90 -8.77 -3.58
C ASN A 69 6.14 -7.49 -3.22
N HIS A 70 4.81 -7.52 -3.28
CA HIS A 70 3.99 -6.33 -3.10
C HIS A 70 2.56 -6.64 -2.65
N ALA A 71 1.96 -5.65 -2.00
CA ALA A 71 0.54 -5.58 -1.74
C ALA A 71 -0.09 -4.44 -2.56
N ILE A 72 -1.28 -4.69 -3.11
CA ILE A 72 -2.07 -3.72 -3.86
C ILE A 72 -3.29 -3.37 -3.01
N LEU A 73 -3.38 -2.09 -2.66
CA LEU A 73 -4.47 -1.50 -1.91
C LEU A 73 -5.29 -0.59 -2.81
N ARG A 74 -6.59 -0.57 -2.59
CA ARG A 74 -7.52 0.28 -3.31
C ARG A 74 -8.24 1.18 -2.33
N PHE A 75 -8.18 2.48 -2.60
CA PHE A 75 -8.90 3.49 -1.85
C PHE A 75 -10.00 4.10 -2.71
N ASN A 76 -11.14 4.34 -2.08
CA ASN A 76 -12.24 5.04 -2.74
C ASN A 76 -11.95 6.53 -2.85
N VAL A 77 -12.50 7.13 -3.90
CA VAL A 77 -12.50 8.57 -4.12
C VAL A 77 -13.93 9.07 -4.05
N THR A 78 -14.09 10.34 -3.67
CA THR A 78 -15.39 11.00 -3.65
C THR A 78 -15.63 11.67 -5.00
N ASP A 79 -16.70 11.29 -5.71
CA ASP A 79 -17.10 11.99 -6.93
C ASP A 79 -17.86 13.27 -6.58
N CYS A 80 -17.29 14.42 -6.96
CA CYS A 80 -17.85 15.75 -6.75
C CYS A 80 -18.40 16.36 -8.06
N GLY A 81 -18.69 15.52 -9.06
CA GLY A 81 -19.19 15.94 -10.38
C GLY A 81 -18.04 16.30 -11.32
N ASN A 82 -17.55 17.53 -11.24
CA ASN A 82 -16.52 18.07 -12.15
C ASN A 82 -15.08 17.65 -11.77
N TYR A 83 -14.91 17.11 -10.57
CA TYR A 83 -13.65 16.57 -10.07
C TYR A 83 -13.94 15.39 -9.15
N VAL A 84 -12.92 14.59 -8.91
CA VAL A 84 -12.93 13.62 -7.82
C VAL A 84 -11.92 14.02 -6.76
N TYR A 85 -12.24 13.69 -5.52
CA TYR A 85 -11.41 14.01 -4.37
C TYR A 85 -10.92 12.74 -3.68
N PHE A 86 -9.62 12.69 -3.45
CA PHE A 86 -9.00 11.72 -2.56
C PHE A 86 -8.59 12.43 -1.28
N GLN A 87 -9.07 11.94 -0.14
CA GLN A 87 -8.92 12.59 1.16
C GLN A 87 -7.50 12.54 1.74
N GLY A 88 -6.60 11.77 1.14
CA GLY A 88 -5.30 11.49 1.73
C GLY A 88 -5.38 10.41 2.81
N VAL A 89 -4.24 9.83 3.16
CA VAL A 89 -4.17 8.72 4.12
C VAL A 89 -2.89 8.85 4.95
N LYS A 90 -3.03 8.78 6.27
CA LYS A 90 -1.89 8.71 7.19
C LYS A 90 -1.34 7.28 7.26
N LEU A 91 -0.03 7.17 7.26
CA LEU A 91 0.73 5.96 7.44
C LEU A 91 1.33 5.96 8.86
N ASN A 92 1.46 4.78 9.45
CA ASN A 92 2.01 4.62 10.79
C ASN A 92 3.55 4.63 10.82
N ARG A 93 4.20 4.84 9.67
CA ARG A 93 5.64 5.07 9.51
C ARG A 93 5.93 5.88 8.25
N GLU A 94 7.09 6.51 8.24
CA GLU A 94 7.64 7.16 7.05
C GLU A 94 8.04 6.12 6.00
N VAL A 95 7.75 6.43 4.72
CA VAL A 95 8.11 5.62 3.56
C VAL A 95 8.50 6.53 2.40
N ASP A 96 9.35 6.02 1.52
CA ASP A 96 9.58 6.66 0.23
C ASP A 96 8.41 6.37 -0.70
N MET A 97 7.92 7.41 -1.37
CA MET A 97 6.67 7.37 -2.13
C MET A 97 6.83 7.93 -3.53
N ARG A 98 6.29 7.21 -4.51
CA ARG A 98 6.16 7.65 -5.89
C ARG A 98 4.69 7.88 -6.22
N LEU A 99 4.32 9.14 -6.38
CA LEU A 99 2.99 9.57 -6.79
C LEU A 99 2.91 9.62 -8.32
N VAL A 100 1.95 8.92 -8.90
CA VAL A 100 1.71 8.86 -10.34
C VAL A 100 0.31 9.41 -10.62
N PHE A 101 0.27 10.53 -11.33
CA PHE A 101 -0.97 11.18 -11.76
C PHE A 101 -1.31 10.78 -13.19
N ARG A 102 -2.60 10.90 -13.54
CA ARG A 102 -3.14 10.44 -14.83
C ARG A 102 -2.53 11.14 -16.06
N ASN A 103 -2.03 12.35 -15.90
CA ASN A 103 -1.33 13.12 -16.93
C ASN A 103 0.17 12.74 -17.07
N ASN A 104 0.56 11.57 -16.54
CA ASN A 104 1.95 11.08 -16.46
C ASN A 104 2.89 11.97 -15.63
N VAL A 105 2.36 12.90 -14.83
CA VAL A 105 3.17 13.60 -13.83
C VAL A 105 3.54 12.58 -12.75
N THR A 106 4.83 12.47 -12.48
CA THR A 106 5.36 11.65 -11.39
C THR A 106 6.04 12.56 -10.38
N VAL A 107 5.68 12.42 -9.10
CA VAL A 107 6.32 13.12 -7.98
C VAL A 107 6.93 12.08 -7.05
N TYR A 108 8.14 12.34 -6.59
CA TYR A 108 8.81 11.50 -5.59
C TYR A 108 8.85 12.26 -4.27
N LEU A 109 8.39 11.61 -3.21
CA LEU A 109 8.46 12.09 -1.84
C LEU A 109 9.34 11.12 -1.07
N ASN A 110 10.36 11.61 -0.38
CA ASN A 110 11.25 10.78 0.42
C ASN A 110 10.90 10.94 1.89
N GLY A 111 10.79 9.83 2.62
CA GLY A 111 10.49 9.82 4.06
C GLY A 111 9.19 10.53 4.44
N THR A 112 8.06 10.18 3.81
CA THR A 112 6.75 10.76 4.16
C THR A 112 5.86 9.74 4.86
N ASP A 113 5.10 10.20 5.85
CA ASP A 113 4.12 9.40 6.59
C ASP A 113 2.68 9.60 6.06
N GLU A 114 2.52 10.20 4.87
CA GLU A 114 1.21 10.59 4.36
C GLU A 114 1.12 10.41 2.85
N ILE A 115 0.08 9.70 2.41
CA ILE A 115 -0.38 9.77 1.03
C ILE A 115 -1.20 11.06 0.90
N PRO A 116 -0.75 12.04 0.11
CA PRO A 116 -1.39 13.35 0.13
C PRO A 116 -2.79 13.31 -0.47
N ALA A 117 -3.64 14.19 0.06
CA ALA A 117 -4.95 14.49 -0.50
C ALA A 117 -4.81 15.16 -1.87
N VAL A 118 -5.70 14.83 -2.81
CA VAL A 118 -5.62 15.32 -4.19
C VAL A 118 -7.01 15.60 -4.75
N TYR A 119 -7.12 16.71 -5.46
CA TYR A 119 -8.24 17.04 -6.34
C TYR A 119 -7.87 16.69 -7.78
N MET A 120 -8.66 15.84 -8.43
CA MET A 120 -8.44 15.42 -9.81
C MET A 120 -9.60 15.89 -10.67
N PHE A 121 -9.37 16.91 -11.50
CA PHE A 121 -10.36 17.43 -12.44
C PHE A 121 -10.53 16.48 -13.63
N LYS A 122 -11.78 16.25 -14.07
CA LYS A 122 -12.14 15.37 -15.18
C LYS A 122 -11.86 15.99 -16.54
#